data_AF-A0A2E7QT72-F1
#
_entry.id   AF-A0A2E7QT72-F1
#
_cell.length_a   1.000
_cell.length_b   1.000
_cell.length_c   1.000
_cell.angle_alpha   90.00
_cell.angle_beta   90.00
_cell.angle_gamma   90.00
#
_symmetry.space_group_name_H-M   'P 1'
#
loop_
_entity.id
_entity.type
_entity.pdbx_description
1 polymer ?
#
loop_
_entity_poly.entity_id
_entity_poly.type
_entity_poly.pdbx_seq_one_letter_code
_entity_poly.pdbx_strand_id
1 'polypeptide(L)' 'MPFRMGPIELAIILVIVLVLFGKDRISNLGGELGKFIREFRLGIKDEEADSSADNDSTIESEDSDTGDL' A
#
# COMPACT_ATOMS: atom_id res chain seq x y z
N MET A 1 2.14 14.25 -35.05
CA MET A 1 2.67 15.08 -33.95
C MET A 1 2.77 14.20 -32.70
N PRO A 2 3.97 13.69 -32.33
CA PRO A 2 4.10 12.54 -31.43
C PRO A 2 4.57 12.95 -30.02
N PHE A 3 3.85 13.82 -29.33
CA PHE A 3 4.04 14.05 -27.89
C PHE A 3 2.76 13.64 -27.16
N ARG A 4 2.52 12.32 -27.14
CA ARG A 4 1.56 11.74 -26.21
C ARG A 4 2.33 11.61 -24.91
N MET A 5 2.29 12.66 -24.07
CA MET A 5 2.76 12.68 -22.67
C MET A 5 2.36 11.37 -22.01
N GLY A 6 3.26 10.41 -22.11
CA GLY A 6 2.94 9.00 -21.98
C GLY A 6 3.78 8.41 -20.87
N PRO A 7 3.33 7.31 -20.25
CA PRO A 7 4.11 6.61 -19.22
C PRO A 7 5.56 6.33 -19.66
N ILE A 8 5.80 6.23 -20.97
CA ILE A 8 7.11 5.98 -21.57
C ILE A 8 8.09 7.17 -21.44
N GLU A 9 7.65 8.43 -21.56
CA GLU A 9 8.53 9.60 -21.40
C GLU A 9 8.91 9.77 -19.93
N LEU A 10 7.96 9.60 -19.01
CA LEU A 10 8.24 9.58 -17.59
C LEU A 10 9.21 8.46 -17.20
N ALA A 11 9.08 7.28 -17.81
CA ALA A 11 10.01 6.17 -17.58
C ALA A 11 11.44 6.51 -18.06
N ILE A 12 11.59 7.15 -19.21
CA ILE A 12 12.91 7.58 -19.72
C ILE A 12 13.54 8.62 -18.78
N ILE A 13 12.77 9.61 -18.32
CA ILE A 13 13.24 10.61 -17.36
C ILE A 13 13.64 9.94 -16.04
N LEU A 14 12.83 9.01 -15.54
CA LEU A 14 13.13 8.25 -14.32
C LEU A 14 14.45 7.49 -14.42
N VAL A 15 14.73 6.87 -15.57
CA VAL A 15 15.99 6.17 -15.82
C VAL A 15 17.18 7.15 -15.79
N ILE A 16 17.06 8.32 -16.42
CA ILE A 16 18.12 9.35 -16.41
C ILE A 16 18.41 9.80 -14.97
N VAL A 17 17.37 10.09 -14.19
CA VAL A 17 17.51 10.47 -12.77
C VAL A 17 18.17 9.34 -11.98
N LEU A 18 17.80 8.09 -12.21
CA LEU A 18 18.39 6.94 -11.53
C LEU A 18 19.88 6.77 -11.86
N VAL A 19 20.32 7.11 -13.08
CA VAL A 19 21.73 7.09 -13.48
C VAL A 19 22.52 8.24 -12.85
N LEU A 20 21.95 9.44 -12.78
CA LEU A 20 22.61 10.62 -12.19
C LEU A 20 22.76 10.51 -10.67
N PHE A 21 21.70 10.10 -9.98
CA PHE A 21 21.68 10.00 -8.52
C PHE A 21 22.11 8.62 -8.01
N GLY A 22 22.09 7.60 -8.88
CA GLY A 22 22.34 6.21 -8.53
C GLY A 22 21.15 5.57 -7.82
N LYS A 23 21.03 4.23 -7.92
CA LYS A 23 20.01 3.45 -7.19
C LYS A 23 20.15 3.57 -5.67
N ASP A 24 21.37 3.82 -5.17
CA ASP A 24 21.66 3.79 -3.74
C ASP A 24 21.10 5.03 -3.02
N ARG A 25 21.14 6.22 -3.64
CA ARG A 25 20.53 7.43 -3.05
C ARG A 25 19.01 7.35 -3.03
N ILE A 26 18.40 6.89 -4.14
CA ILE A 26 16.95 6.74 -4.24
C ILE A 26 16.43 5.65 -3.29
N SER A 27 17.13 4.52 -3.16
CA SER A 27 16.69 3.45 -2.25
C SER A 27 16.80 3.83 -0.77
N ASN A 28 17.87 4.55 -0.38
CA ASN A 28 18.02 5.01 1.01
C ASN A 28 16.91 6.02 1.36
N LEU A 29 16.70 7.04 0.52
CA LEU A 29 15.68 8.06 0.76
C LEU A 29 14.25 7.51 0.63
N GLY A 30 14.00 6.67 -0.39
CA GLY A 30 12.70 6.04 -0.61
C GLY A 30 12.32 5.05 0.50
N GLY A 31 13.29 4.37 1.12
CA GLY A 31 13.04 3.48 2.25
C GLY A 31 12.55 4.22 3.49
N GLU A 32 13.14 5.37 3.81
CA GLU A 32 12.72 6.23 4.92
C GLU A 32 11.36 6.91 4.65
N LEU A 33 11.18 7.46 3.44
CA LEU A 33 9.91 8.05 3.01
C LEU A 33 8.79 7.02 2.96
N GLY A 34 9.06 5.80 2.49
CA GLY A 34 8.08 4.71 2.42
C GLY A 34 7.59 4.26 3.79
N LYS A 35 8.47 4.24 4.79
CA LYS A 35 8.09 3.98 6.19
C LYS A 35 7.18 5.08 6.73
N PHE A 36 7.55 6.34 6.51
CA PHE A 36 6.73 7.49 6.90
C PHE A 36 5.34 7.46 6.24
N ILE A 37 5.27 7.22 4.93
CA ILE A 37 4.00 7.13 4.18
C ILE A 37 3.16 5.94 4.67
N ARG A 38 3.79 4.82 5.02
CA ARG A 38 3.08 3.64 5.56
C ARG A 38 2.43 3.95 6.91
N GLU A 39 3.17 4.57 7.83
CA GLU A 39 2.63 4.96 9.14
C GLU A 39 1.56 6.04 9.01
N PHE A 40 1.75 7.01 8.11
CA PHE A 40 0.75 8.02 7.79
C PHE A 40 -0.54 7.39 7.25
N ARG A 41 -0.43 6.38 6.38
CA ARG A 41 -1.60 5.66 5.86
C ARG A 41 -2.29 4.79 6.90
N LEU A 42 -1.53 4.19 7.83
CA LEU A 42 -2.12 3.46 8.96
C LEU A 42 -2.88 4.41 9.87
N GLY A 43 -2.30 5.54 10.25
CA GLY A 43 -2.95 6.53 11.12
C GLY A 43 -4.26 7.08 10.54
N ILE A 44 -4.28 7.40 9.23
CA ILE A 44 -5.52 7.82 8.55
C ILE A 44 -6.56 6.68 8.54
N LYS A 45 -6.12 5.44 8.29
CA LYS A 45 -7.02 4.29 8.24
C LYS A 45 -7.59 3.94 9.62
N ASP A 46 -6.82 4.14 10.69
CA ASP A 46 -7.27 3.94 12.06
C ASP A 46 -8.30 5.01 12.47
N GLU A 47 -8.15 6.27 12.02
CA GLU A 47 -9.18 7.32 12.20
C GLU A 47 -10.46 7.03 11.38
N GLU A 48 -10.35 6.46 10.17
CA GLU A 48 -11.52 6.04 9.38
C GLU A 48 -12.20 4.78 9.97
N ALA A 49 -11.44 3.87 10.58
CA ALA A 49 -11.96 2.64 11.19
C ALA A 49 -12.70 2.89 12.52
N ASP A 50 -12.29 3.91 13.31
CA ASP A 50 -13.00 4.32 14.53
C ASP A 50 -14.38 4.96 14.23
N SER A 51 -14.66 5.23 12.94
CA SER A 51 -16.00 5.64 12.45
C SER A 51 -16.83 4.49 11.87
N SER A 52 -16.36 3.23 11.89
CA SER A 52 -17.08 2.09 11.29
C SER A 52 -16.98 0.75 12.04
N ALA A 53 -16.40 0.70 13.22
CA ALA A 53 -16.29 -0.52 14.03
C ALA A 53 -17.33 -0.58 15.18
N ASP A 54 -18.61 -0.65 14.84
CA ASP A 54 -19.65 -1.20 15.74
C ASP A 54 -20.67 -2.01 14.94
N ASN A 55 -20.23 -3.02 14.19
CA ASN A 55 -21.07 -4.09 13.63
C ASN A 55 -20.19 -5.21 13.05
N ASP A 56 -19.54 -5.99 13.90
CA ASP A 56 -19.19 -7.37 13.53
C ASP A 56 -19.60 -8.29 14.68
N SER A 57 -20.85 -8.72 14.58
CA SER A 57 -21.43 -9.82 15.32
C SER A 57 -20.66 -11.10 15.01
N THR A 58 -19.79 -11.51 15.93
CA THR A 58 -19.39 -12.92 16.03
C THR A 58 -20.59 -13.71 16.58
N ILE A 59 -21.52 -14.07 15.70
CA ILE A 59 -22.39 -15.23 15.86
C ILE A 59 -21.89 -16.24 14.85
N GLU A 60 -21.17 -17.25 15.32
CA GLU A 60 -21.10 -18.57 14.69
C GLU A 60 -20.61 -19.55 15.75
N SER A 61 -21.57 -20.02 16.55
CA SER A 61 -21.48 -21.27 17.29
C SER A 61 -22.74 -22.03 16.93
N GLU A 62 -22.67 -22.84 15.88
CA GLU A 62 -23.56 -23.97 15.58
C GLU A 62 -23.23 -24.46 14.16
N ASP A 63 -22.35 -25.45 14.05
CA ASP A 63 -22.73 -26.58 13.21
C ASP A 63 -22.31 -27.89 13.88
N SER A 64 -23.34 -28.69 14.05
CA SER A 64 -23.37 -30.09 14.42
C SER A 64 -22.37 -30.94 13.65
N ASP A 65 -21.70 -31.85 14.36
CA ASP A 65 -21.69 -33.23 13.90
C ASP A 65 -21.75 -34.20 15.07
N THR A 66 -22.93 -34.79 15.20
CA THR A 66 -23.21 -35.90 16.11
C THR A 66 -23.24 -37.15 15.25
N GLY A 67 -22.30 -38.05 15.46
CA GLY A 67 -22.41 -39.46 15.12
C GLY A 67 -21.82 -39.88 13.77
N ASP A 68 -20.81 -40.74 13.80
CA ASP A 68 -21.11 -42.16 13.60
C ASP A 68 -19.98 -43.05 14.16
N LEU A 69 -20.36 -44.29 14.44
CA LEU A 69 -19.68 -45.34 15.22
C LEU A 69 -18.44 -45.95 14.55
#